data_AF-A0A0B6Z217-F1
#
_entry.id   AF-A0A0B6Z217-F1
#
_cell.length_a   1.000
_cell.length_b   1.000
_cell.length_c   1.000
_cell.angle_alpha   90.00
_cell.angle_beta   90.00
_cell.angle_gamma   90.00
#
_symmetry.space_group_name_H-M   'P 1'
#
loop_
_entity.id
_entity.type
_entity.pdbx_description
1 polymer ?
#
loop_
_entity_poly.entity_id
_entity_poly.type
_entity_poly.pdbx_seq_one_letter_code
_entity_poly.pdbx_strand_id
1 'polypeptide(L)'
;LTVQVTNDAVQGNTDATATSKLTVIVKGNPECTSTDFQTYQAQTNSLPGTFDDGRVSVGPYDSLELVEVDPGRHVEIHIRYINTVVVVRQIGRYFTFSIRMPEELVNDSSSNQDLQLCVRGCPQSEIINYQEYLALRKYVPSAQDVSNVQTGTEPAPAVTRSHAEKVCRDAKLTDFYFDSCVFDLMATGNQNFTLSAISSLMDVLKLHPSAAR
;
A
#
# COMPACT_ATOMS: atom_id res chain seq x y z
N LEU A 1 -1.85 8.11 -16.64
CA LEU A 1 -1.50 8.31 -15.22
C LEU A 1 -0.34 7.38 -14.93
N THR A 2 0.66 7.86 -14.20
CA THR A 2 1.76 7.01 -13.75
C THR A 2 1.81 7.08 -12.22
N VAL A 3 1.79 5.93 -11.56
CA VAL A 3 2.01 5.83 -10.11
C VAL A 3 3.23 4.96 -9.89
N GLN A 4 4.23 5.49 -9.21
CA GLN A 4 5.47 4.81 -8.90
C GLN A 4 5.64 4.75 -7.38
N VAL A 5 6.10 3.60 -6.91
CA VAL A 5 6.35 3.37 -5.48
C VAL A 5 7.77 2.86 -5.29
N THR A 6 8.38 3.26 -4.18
CA THR A 6 9.62 2.66 -3.66
C THR A 6 9.27 1.92 -2.39
N ASN A 7 9.64 0.64 -2.32
CA ASN A 7 9.44 -0.20 -1.15
C ASN A 7 10.80 -0.45 -0.49
N ASP A 8 10.88 -0.18 0.81
CA ASP A 8 12.06 -0.46 1.61
C ASP A 8 11.75 -1.61 2.57
N ALA A 9 12.79 -2.33 2.99
CA ALA A 9 12.66 -3.32 4.04
C ALA A 9 12.09 -2.68 5.32
N VAL A 10 11.16 -3.38 5.98
CA VAL A 10 10.57 -2.90 7.22
C VAL A 10 11.67 -2.83 8.29
N GLN A 11 11.73 -1.74 9.07
CA GLN A 11 12.84 -1.55 10.02
C GLN A 11 12.96 -2.75 10.98
N GLY A 12 14.15 -3.38 10.99
CA GLY A 12 14.42 -4.57 11.80
C GLY A 12 13.91 -5.89 11.21
N ASN A 13 13.47 -5.90 9.96
CA ASN A 13 12.99 -7.09 9.26
C ASN A 13 13.45 -7.09 7.79
N THR A 14 14.08 -8.18 7.35
CA THR A 14 14.53 -8.38 5.97
C THR A 14 13.47 -8.99 5.06
N ASP A 15 12.43 -9.58 5.63
CA ASP A 15 11.50 -10.46 4.91
C ASP A 15 10.17 -9.77 4.58
N ALA A 16 10.03 -8.50 4.97
CA ALA A 16 8.87 -7.68 4.67
C ALA A 16 9.33 -6.34 4.13
N THR A 17 8.65 -5.86 3.08
CA THR A 17 8.87 -4.52 2.52
C THR A 17 7.62 -3.68 2.68
N ALA A 18 7.78 -2.36 2.75
CA ALA A 18 6.67 -1.43 2.82
C ALA A 18 7.00 -0.15 2.04
N THR A 19 5.96 0.50 1.52
CA THR A 19 6.11 1.68 0.66
C THR A 19 6.63 2.88 1.45
N SER A 20 7.80 3.39 1.07
CA SER A 20 8.49 4.50 1.74
C SER A 20 8.49 5.79 0.92
N LYS A 21 8.22 5.69 -0.39
CA LYS A 21 8.05 6.80 -1.33
C LYS A 21 6.98 6.46 -2.34
N LEU A 22 6.21 7.47 -2.72
CA LEU A 22 5.15 7.40 -3.72
C LEU A 22 5.19 8.64 -4.61
N THR A 23 5.14 8.42 -5.92
CA THR A 23 5.13 9.46 -6.94
C THR A 23 3.91 9.26 -7.84
N VAL A 24 3.08 10.28 -7.99
CA VAL A 24 1.94 10.30 -8.91
C VAL A 24 2.21 11.34 -9.98
N ILE A 25 2.19 10.92 -11.25
CA ILE A 25 2.37 11.80 -12.40
C ILE A 25 1.07 11.78 -13.22
N VAL A 26 0.36 12.89 -13.18
CA VAL A 26 -0.86 13.12 -13.95
C VAL A 26 -0.47 13.74 -15.29
N LYS A 27 -0.74 13.01 -16.38
CA LYS A 27 -0.43 13.49 -17.74
C LYS A 27 -1.30 14.70 -18.05
N GLY A 28 -0.68 15.76 -18.56
CA GLY A 28 -1.36 16.96 -19.02
C GLY A 28 -2.42 16.64 -20.09
N ASN A 29 -3.54 17.34 -19.99
CA ASN A 29 -4.61 17.39 -20.97
C ASN A 29 -4.92 18.88 -21.23
N PRO A 30 -4.71 19.41 -22.45
CA PRO A 30 -4.90 20.83 -22.74
C PRO A 30 -6.34 21.35 -22.58
N GLU A 31 -7.34 20.47 -22.71
CA GLU A 31 -8.76 20.84 -22.59
C GLU A 31 -9.23 20.83 -21.14
N CYS A 32 -8.64 19.99 -20.30
CA CYS A 32 -9.07 19.83 -18.91
C CYS A 32 -8.10 20.43 -17.89
N THR A 33 -6.79 20.38 -18.13
CA THR A 33 -5.73 20.74 -17.17
C THR A 33 -4.71 21.70 -17.81
N SER A 34 -3.44 21.32 -17.92
CA SER A 34 -2.36 21.99 -18.66
C SER A 34 -1.79 21.07 -19.73
N THR A 35 -0.97 21.62 -20.64
CA THR A 35 -0.14 20.81 -21.54
C THR A 35 0.91 20.01 -20.77
N ASP A 36 1.42 20.58 -19.69
CA ASP A 36 2.44 19.98 -18.85
C ASP A 36 1.84 18.95 -17.89
N PHE A 37 2.64 17.96 -17.50
CA PHE A 37 2.26 16.99 -16.49
C PHE A 37 2.30 17.61 -15.10
N GLN A 38 1.44 17.12 -14.21
CA GLN A 38 1.46 17.46 -12.79
C GLN A 38 2.05 16.32 -11.99
N THR A 39 3.01 16.64 -11.12
CA THR A 39 3.65 15.65 -10.24
C THR A 39 3.25 15.88 -8.79
N TYR A 40 2.99 14.80 -8.08
CA TYR A 40 2.87 14.72 -6.64
C TYR A 40 3.88 13.72 -6.09
N GLN A 41 4.64 14.09 -5.07
CA GLN A 41 5.59 13.20 -4.40
C GLN A 41 5.37 13.18 -2.89
N ALA A 42 5.32 11.97 -2.34
CA ALA A 42 5.32 11.71 -0.91
C ALA A 42 6.50 10.81 -0.55
N GLN A 43 7.14 11.07 0.57
CA GLN A 43 8.22 10.25 1.11
C GLN A 43 8.11 10.16 2.63
N THR A 44 8.67 9.13 3.24
CA THR A 44 8.57 8.87 4.69
C THR A 44 8.71 10.16 5.51
N ASN A 45 7.71 10.45 6.37
CA ASN A 45 7.59 11.67 7.20
C ASN A 45 7.26 12.98 6.45
N SER A 46 6.90 12.91 5.17
CA SER A 46 6.55 14.05 4.34
C SER A 46 5.43 13.66 3.37
N LEU A 47 4.20 13.93 3.79
CA LEU A 47 3.00 13.84 2.97
C LEU A 47 2.48 15.27 2.70
N PRO A 48 2.90 15.92 1.59
CA PRO A 48 2.50 17.29 1.31
C PRO A 48 1.03 17.37 0.89
N GLY A 49 0.37 18.48 1.23
CA GLY A 49 -0.97 18.86 0.80
C GLY A 49 -1.02 19.65 -0.51
N THR A 50 0.06 19.64 -1.31
CA THR A 50 0.18 20.33 -2.60
C THR A 50 0.90 19.46 -3.61
N PHE A 51 0.74 19.75 -4.90
CA PHE A 51 1.61 19.24 -5.94
C PHE A 51 3.03 19.82 -5.83
N ASP A 52 3.98 19.28 -6.61
CA ASP A 52 5.40 19.67 -6.58
C ASP A 52 5.64 21.16 -6.91
N ASP A 53 4.73 21.78 -7.65
CA ASP A 53 4.75 23.21 -7.99
C ASP A 53 4.03 24.11 -6.97
N GLY A 54 3.56 23.53 -5.86
CA GLY A 54 2.85 24.22 -4.78
C GLY A 54 1.36 24.45 -5.04
N ARG A 55 0.80 24.03 -6.18
CA ARG A 55 -0.65 24.14 -6.45
C ARG A 55 -1.43 23.05 -5.74
N VAL A 56 -2.71 23.32 -5.47
CA VAL A 56 -3.69 22.33 -4.96
C VAL A 56 -4.74 21.96 -6.01
N SER A 57 -4.90 22.77 -7.06
CA SER A 57 -5.85 22.53 -8.15
C SER A 57 -5.28 23.03 -9.48
N VAL A 58 -5.62 22.33 -10.56
CA VAL A 58 -5.18 22.61 -11.93
C VAL A 58 -6.34 22.41 -12.90
N GLY A 59 -6.55 23.39 -13.77
CA GLY A 59 -7.56 23.33 -14.83
C GLY A 59 -8.94 23.90 -14.44
N PRO A 60 -9.86 24.06 -15.39
CA PRO A 60 -11.22 24.55 -15.12
C PRO A 60 -12.00 23.61 -14.20
N TYR A 61 -12.78 24.18 -13.27
CA TYR A 61 -13.64 23.44 -12.34
C TYR A 61 -12.90 22.37 -11.52
N ASP A 62 -11.65 22.64 -11.16
CA ASP A 62 -10.81 21.75 -10.35
C ASP A 62 -10.72 20.33 -10.95
N SER A 63 -10.55 20.26 -12.28
CA SER A 63 -10.50 19.01 -13.03
C SER A 63 -9.39 18.06 -12.56
N LEU A 64 -8.32 18.63 -11.99
CA LEU A 64 -7.31 17.96 -11.17
C LEU A 64 -7.19 18.71 -9.85
N GLU A 65 -7.45 18.03 -8.74
CA GLU A 65 -7.47 18.61 -7.40
C GLU A 65 -6.76 17.69 -6.41
N LEU A 66 -5.99 18.26 -5.49
CA LEU A 66 -5.42 17.58 -4.34
C LEU A 66 -6.08 18.11 -3.07
N VAL A 67 -6.72 17.22 -2.34
CA VAL A 67 -7.42 17.51 -1.08
C VAL A 67 -6.62 16.92 0.07
N GLU A 68 -6.13 17.77 0.97
CA GLU A 68 -5.54 17.34 2.24
C GLU A 68 -6.66 17.07 3.25
N VAL A 69 -6.99 15.79 3.42
CA VAL A 69 -8.10 15.35 4.30
C VAL A 69 -7.67 15.34 5.76
N ASP A 70 -6.42 14.96 6.04
CA ASP A 70 -5.82 14.97 7.36
C ASP A 70 -4.35 15.41 7.24
N PRO A 71 -3.98 16.59 7.76
CA PRO A 71 -2.67 17.17 7.52
C PRO A 71 -1.50 16.23 7.81
N GLY A 72 -0.65 16.03 6.81
CA GLY A 72 0.50 15.13 6.87
C GLY A 72 0.18 13.63 7.05
N ARG A 73 -1.09 13.22 7.00
CA ARG A 73 -1.53 11.83 7.21
C ARG A 73 -2.42 11.27 6.11
N HIS A 74 -3.22 12.08 5.44
CA HIS A 74 -4.16 11.63 4.43
C HIS A 74 -4.40 12.71 3.36
N VAL A 75 -4.13 12.36 2.11
CA VAL A 75 -4.48 13.18 0.94
C VAL A 75 -5.25 12.37 -0.09
N GLU A 76 -6.11 13.05 -0.84
CA GLU A 76 -6.83 12.50 -1.99
C GLU A 76 -6.51 13.34 -3.23
N ILE A 77 -6.07 12.70 -4.31
CA ILE A 77 -5.85 13.33 -5.62
C ILE A 77 -7.04 12.95 -6.50
N HIS A 78 -7.89 13.93 -6.78
CA HIS A 78 -9.07 13.80 -7.63
C HIS A 78 -8.74 14.22 -9.06
N ILE A 79 -8.71 13.25 -9.97
CA ILE A 79 -8.46 13.45 -11.39
C ILE A 79 -9.80 13.32 -12.12
N ARG A 80 -10.62 14.37 -12.03
CA ARG A 80 -12.03 14.37 -12.44
C ARG A 80 -12.19 14.12 -13.94
N TYR A 81 -11.30 14.65 -14.77
CA TYR A 81 -11.39 14.52 -16.23
C TYR A 81 -11.22 13.08 -16.76
N ILE A 82 -10.66 12.18 -15.94
CA ILE A 82 -10.59 10.73 -16.22
C ILE A 82 -11.27 9.90 -15.13
N ASN A 83 -12.18 10.50 -14.36
CA ASN A 83 -12.94 9.87 -13.27
C ASN A 83 -12.08 8.97 -12.35
N THR A 84 -10.88 9.45 -12.03
CA THR A 84 -9.89 8.69 -11.24
C THR A 84 -9.65 9.36 -9.90
N VAL A 85 -9.49 8.57 -8.85
CA VAL A 85 -9.12 9.05 -7.52
C VAL A 85 -7.93 8.23 -7.01
N VAL A 86 -6.90 8.90 -6.50
CA VAL A 86 -5.78 8.29 -5.80
C VAL A 86 -5.82 8.74 -4.34
N VAL A 87 -5.90 7.80 -3.42
CA VAL A 87 -5.90 8.05 -1.97
C VAL A 87 -4.54 7.66 -1.43
N VAL A 88 -3.89 8.53 -0.67
CA VAL A 88 -2.58 8.26 -0.05
C VAL A 88 -2.68 8.53 1.45
N ARG A 89 -2.27 7.56 2.27
CA ARG A 89 -2.18 7.71 3.72
C ARG A 89 -0.81 7.35 4.25
N GLN A 90 -0.35 8.12 5.23
CA GLN A 90 0.83 7.79 6.01
C GLN A 90 0.40 7.08 7.29
N ILE A 91 0.90 5.86 7.50
CA ILE A 91 0.63 5.05 8.69
C ILE A 91 1.97 4.66 9.31
N GLY A 92 2.26 5.26 10.47
CA GLY A 92 3.60 5.24 11.03
C GLY A 92 4.59 5.88 10.06
N ARG A 93 5.51 5.06 9.54
CA ARG A 93 6.58 5.50 8.63
C ARG A 93 6.31 5.20 7.15
N TYR A 94 5.30 4.40 6.86
CA TYR A 94 5.05 3.87 5.52
C TYR A 94 3.76 4.43 4.95
N PHE A 95 3.60 4.29 3.64
CA PHE A 95 2.40 4.69 2.94
C PHE A 95 1.52 3.50 2.57
N THR A 96 0.21 3.73 2.63
CA THR A 96 -0.77 2.94 1.88
C THR A 96 -1.32 3.82 0.78
N PHE A 97 -1.61 3.24 -0.38
CA PHE A 97 -2.34 3.94 -1.42
C PHE A 97 -3.44 3.07 -2.03
N SER A 98 -4.51 3.72 -2.46
CA SER A 98 -5.66 3.11 -3.11
C SER A 98 -6.00 3.91 -4.36
N ILE A 99 -6.38 3.23 -5.44
CA ILE A 99 -6.73 3.88 -6.70
C ILE A 99 -8.06 3.36 -7.23
N ARG A 100 -8.94 4.27 -7.65
CA ARG A 100 -10.14 3.98 -8.43
C ARG A 100 -9.99 4.58 -9.80
N MET A 101 -10.07 3.77 -10.85
CA MET A 101 -9.96 4.19 -12.25
C MET A 101 -11.02 3.47 -13.11
N PRO A 102 -11.59 4.12 -14.13
CA PRO A 102 -12.47 3.47 -15.10
C PRO A 102 -11.77 2.32 -15.83
N GLU A 103 -12.48 1.20 -15.99
CA GLU A 103 -11.94 -0.02 -16.63
C GLU A 103 -11.44 0.22 -18.05
N GLU A 104 -12.15 1.04 -18.83
CA GLU A 104 -11.76 1.40 -20.21
C GLU A 104 -10.34 2.02 -20.26
N LEU A 105 -10.01 2.90 -19.31
CA LEU A 105 -8.70 3.55 -19.24
C LEU A 105 -7.59 2.59 -18.77
N VAL A 106 -7.93 1.63 -17.91
CA VAL A 106 -7.02 0.56 -17.49
C VAL A 106 -6.70 -0.35 -18.68
N ASN A 107 -7.72 -0.76 -19.43
CA ASN A 107 -7.59 -1.66 -20.57
C ASN A 107 -6.81 -1.02 -21.72
N ASP A 108 -7.03 0.25 -22.04
CA ASP A 108 -6.26 0.96 -23.07
C ASP A 108 -4.76 1.01 -22.75
N SER A 109 -4.43 1.16 -21.46
CA SER A 109 -3.05 1.20 -20.98
C SER A 109 -2.35 -0.18 -20.96
N SER A 110 -3.13 -1.26 -21.01
CA SER A 110 -2.64 -2.65 -20.93
C SER A 110 -1.96 -3.14 -22.21
N SER A 111 -2.11 -2.40 -23.31
CA SER A 111 -1.49 -2.65 -24.61
C SER A 111 0.04 -2.45 -24.62
N ASN A 112 0.58 -1.74 -23.64
CA ASN A 112 2.01 -1.52 -23.47
C ASN A 112 2.69 -2.70 -22.75
N GLN A 113 3.89 -3.08 -23.20
CA GLN A 113 4.69 -4.18 -22.61
C GLN A 113 5.29 -3.84 -21.23
N ASP A 114 5.02 -2.65 -20.68
CA ASP A 114 5.57 -2.20 -19.41
C ASP A 114 5.02 -2.98 -18.21
N LEU A 115 5.85 -3.16 -17.18
CA LEU A 115 5.46 -3.80 -15.92
C LEU A 115 4.46 -2.91 -15.15
N GLN A 116 3.22 -3.37 -14.98
CA GLN A 116 2.16 -2.66 -14.27
C GLN A 116 1.56 -3.54 -13.17
N LEU A 117 2.01 -3.36 -11.93
CA LEU A 117 1.62 -4.19 -10.78
C LEU A 117 0.11 -4.14 -10.47
N CYS A 118 -0.54 -2.99 -10.65
CA CYS A 118 -1.98 -2.84 -10.40
C CYS A 118 -2.87 -3.60 -11.40
N VAL A 119 -2.33 -3.97 -12.57
CA VAL A 119 -3.08 -4.67 -13.63
C VAL A 119 -2.71 -6.14 -13.68
N ARG A 120 -1.41 -6.45 -13.62
CA ARG A 120 -0.90 -7.82 -13.84
C ARG A 120 -0.43 -8.51 -12.56
N GLY A 121 -0.39 -7.81 -11.43
CA GLY A 121 0.19 -8.28 -10.19
C GLY A 121 1.73 -8.29 -10.21
N CYS A 122 2.31 -8.80 -9.13
CA CYS A 122 3.76 -8.92 -8.98
C CYS A 122 4.31 -10.08 -9.83
N PRO A 123 5.54 -9.95 -10.37
CA PRO A 123 6.27 -11.08 -10.96
C PRO A 123 6.38 -12.24 -9.96
N GLN A 124 6.36 -13.49 -10.44
CA GLN A 124 6.41 -14.68 -9.58
C GLN A 124 7.61 -14.70 -8.62
N SER A 125 8.75 -14.17 -9.04
CA SER A 125 9.96 -14.07 -8.19
C SER A 125 9.82 -13.08 -7.03
N GLU A 126 8.85 -12.16 -7.09
CA GLU A 126 8.57 -11.15 -6.08
C GLU A 126 7.37 -11.53 -5.19
N ILE A 127 6.72 -12.68 -5.45
CA ILE A 127 5.58 -13.14 -4.66
C ILE A 127 6.09 -13.94 -3.47
N ILE A 128 5.66 -13.54 -2.28
CA ILE A 128 5.96 -14.26 -1.04
C ILE A 128 5.07 -15.51 -0.97
N ASN A 129 5.69 -16.69 -0.92
CA ASN A 129 4.99 -17.93 -0.64
C ASN A 129 4.65 -18.00 0.86
N TYR A 130 3.43 -17.63 1.21
CA TYR A 130 2.96 -17.60 2.60
C TYR A 130 3.12 -18.96 3.31
N GLN A 131 2.92 -20.08 2.62
CA GLN A 131 3.04 -21.41 3.24
C GLN A 131 4.48 -21.74 3.60
N GLU A 132 5.41 -21.45 2.70
CA GLU A 132 6.84 -21.61 2.91
C GLU A 132 7.36 -20.66 3.99
N TYR A 133 6.95 -19.39 3.92
CA TYR A 133 7.24 -18.38 4.93
C TYR A 133 6.84 -18.85 6.33
N LEU A 134 5.63 -19.38 6.48
CA LEU A 134 5.17 -19.93 7.75
C LEU A 134 5.89 -21.23 8.14
N ALA A 135 6.27 -22.08 7.19
CA ALA A 135 6.94 -23.35 7.47
C ALA A 135 8.35 -23.12 8.04
N LEU A 136 9.11 -22.20 7.44
CA LEU A 136 10.43 -21.79 7.90
C LEU A 136 10.40 -21.25 9.34
N ARG A 137 9.37 -20.47 9.67
CA ARG A 137 9.22 -19.83 10.98
C ARG A 137 8.51 -20.70 12.05
N LYS A 138 7.95 -21.85 11.68
CA LYS A 138 7.32 -22.81 12.63
C LYS A 138 8.33 -23.62 13.43
N TYR A 139 9.61 -23.61 13.05
CA TYR A 139 10.65 -24.36 13.76
C TYR A 139 11.19 -23.57 14.95
N VAL A 140 10.35 -23.35 15.96
CA VAL A 140 10.81 -22.94 17.30
C VAL A 140 10.80 -24.21 18.15
N PRO A 141 11.96 -24.84 18.44
CA PRO A 141 11.98 -25.89 19.44
C PRO A 141 11.51 -25.28 20.75
N SER A 142 10.51 -25.90 21.37
CA SER A 142 10.05 -25.57 22.73
C SER A 142 11.26 -25.39 23.65
N ALA A 143 11.26 -24.31 24.42
CA ALA A 143 12.33 -23.91 25.33
C ALA A 143 12.47 -24.88 26.53
N GLN A 144 12.89 -26.13 26.27
CA GLN A 144 13.32 -27.07 27.30
C GLN A 144 14.61 -27.86 26.98
N ASP A 145 15.13 -27.84 25.75
CA ASP A 145 16.41 -28.50 25.45
C ASP A 145 17.47 -27.49 24.96
N VAL A 146 17.98 -26.68 25.89
CA VAL A 146 19.18 -25.87 25.64
C VAL A 146 20.41 -26.70 26.01
N SER A 147 20.87 -27.51 25.06
CA SER A 147 22.26 -27.94 25.03
C SER A 147 22.75 -28.06 23.60
N ASN A 148 23.52 -27.05 23.18
CA ASN A 148 24.44 -27.05 22.05
C ASN A 148 23.87 -27.23 20.64
N VAL A 149 23.48 -26.12 20.00
CA VAL A 149 23.77 -25.88 18.57
C VAL A 149 23.99 -24.38 18.33
N GLN A 150 25.23 -23.98 18.08
CA GLN A 150 25.56 -22.75 17.38
C GLN A 150 25.65 -23.10 15.88
N THR A 151 24.61 -22.77 15.11
CA THR A 151 24.66 -22.43 13.66
C THR A 151 23.23 -22.35 13.09
N GLY A 152 22.85 -21.16 12.61
CA GLY A 152 21.63 -20.93 11.81
C GLY A 152 20.38 -20.56 12.60
N THR A 153 20.35 -19.38 13.23
CA THR A 153 19.13 -18.82 13.83
C THR A 153 18.15 -18.43 12.72
N GLU A 154 17.33 -19.37 12.27
CA GLU A 154 16.13 -19.07 11.47
C GLU A 154 15.24 -18.10 12.26
N PRO A 155 14.82 -16.97 11.68
CA PRO A 155 14.09 -15.95 12.43
C PRO A 155 12.69 -16.45 12.79
N ALA A 156 12.44 -16.67 14.08
CA ALA A 156 11.09 -16.88 14.61
C ALA A 156 10.13 -15.76 14.16
N PRO A 157 8.81 -16.01 14.06
CA PRO A 157 7.86 -14.96 13.73
C PRO A 157 7.85 -13.92 14.86
N ALA A 158 7.68 -12.65 14.52
CA ALA A 158 7.72 -11.55 15.49
C ALA A 158 6.59 -11.68 16.52
N VAL A 159 5.44 -12.22 16.11
CA VAL A 159 4.32 -12.60 16.99
C VAL A 159 3.75 -13.95 16.57
N THR A 160 3.05 -14.62 17.50
CA THR A 160 2.37 -15.88 17.19
C THR A 160 1.19 -15.67 16.26
N ARG A 161 0.91 -16.67 15.41
CA ARG A 161 -0.25 -16.65 14.49
C ARG A 161 -1.56 -16.42 15.22
N SER A 162 -1.79 -17.11 16.34
CA SER A 162 -3.01 -16.99 17.13
C SER A 162 -3.21 -15.57 17.67
N HIS A 163 -2.12 -14.90 18.09
CA HIS A 163 -2.18 -13.51 18.51
C HIS A 163 -2.51 -12.57 17.33
N ALA A 164 -1.84 -12.73 16.19
CA ALA A 164 -2.09 -11.94 14.99
C ALA A 164 -3.54 -12.10 14.49
N GLU A 165 -4.04 -13.32 14.40
CA GLU A 165 -5.43 -13.62 14.02
C GLU A 165 -6.44 -12.97 14.97
N LYS A 166 -6.16 -12.97 16.28
CA LYS A 166 -7.02 -12.28 17.26
C LYS A 166 -7.05 -10.78 17.00
N VAL A 167 -5.89 -10.13 16.84
CA VAL A 167 -5.79 -8.68 16.58
C VAL A 167 -6.54 -8.31 15.29
N CYS A 168 -6.31 -9.03 14.20
CA CYS A 168 -6.95 -8.74 12.91
C CYS A 168 -8.47 -9.01 12.93
N ARG A 169 -8.94 -10.00 13.71
CA ARG A 169 -10.37 -10.26 13.91
C ARG A 169 -11.05 -9.19 14.76
N ASP A 170 -10.39 -8.75 15.84
CA ASP A 170 -10.88 -7.65 16.68
C ASP A 170 -10.99 -6.34 15.87
N ALA A 171 -10.11 -6.16 14.88
CA ALA A 171 -10.16 -5.08 13.88
C ALA A 171 -11.27 -5.23 12.82
N LYS A 172 -12.05 -6.32 12.84
CA LYS A 172 -13.13 -6.63 11.88
C LYS A 172 -12.65 -6.69 10.42
N LEU A 173 -11.40 -7.07 10.20
CA LEU A 173 -10.88 -7.31 8.86
C LEU A 173 -11.41 -8.64 8.32
N THR A 174 -11.66 -8.69 7.01
CA THR A 174 -12.13 -9.89 6.31
C THR A 174 -11.29 -10.15 5.06
N ASP A 175 -11.40 -11.37 4.55
CA ASP A 175 -10.85 -11.79 3.25
C ASP A 175 -9.36 -11.42 3.10
N PHE A 176 -9.00 -10.83 1.97
CA PHE A 176 -7.63 -10.40 1.65
C PHE A 176 -7.02 -9.49 2.74
N TYR A 177 -7.81 -8.58 3.33
CA TYR A 177 -7.31 -7.65 4.35
C TYR A 177 -7.03 -8.34 5.68
N PHE A 178 -7.79 -9.38 6.01
CA PHE A 178 -7.52 -10.22 7.18
C PHE A 178 -6.19 -10.98 6.97
N ASP A 179 -6.03 -11.64 5.83
CA ASP A 179 -4.83 -12.44 5.54
C ASP A 179 -3.57 -11.56 5.49
N SER A 180 -3.65 -10.39 4.84
CA SER A 180 -2.56 -9.40 4.81
C SER A 180 -2.19 -8.92 6.20
N CYS A 181 -3.18 -8.56 7.03
CA CYS A 181 -2.94 -8.12 8.41
C CYS A 181 -2.24 -9.21 9.25
N VAL A 182 -2.68 -10.46 9.15
CA VAL A 182 -2.08 -11.58 9.88
C VAL A 182 -0.64 -11.78 9.43
N PHE A 183 -0.39 -11.78 8.13
CA PHE A 183 0.97 -11.88 7.57
C PHE A 183 1.87 -10.75 8.06
N ASP A 184 1.45 -9.50 7.91
CA ASP A 184 2.27 -8.33 8.26
C ASP A 184 2.60 -8.31 9.75
N LEU A 185 1.65 -8.66 10.62
CA LEU A 185 1.89 -8.77 12.05
C LEU A 185 2.88 -9.88 12.37
N MET A 186 2.70 -11.08 11.80
CA MET A 186 3.62 -12.19 12.03
C MET A 186 5.03 -11.88 11.53
N ALA A 187 5.14 -11.16 10.42
CA ALA A 187 6.40 -10.79 9.84
C ALA A 187 7.11 -9.71 10.63
N THR A 188 6.43 -8.61 10.91
CA THR A 188 7.04 -7.37 11.40
C THR A 188 6.86 -7.13 12.88
N GLY A 189 5.84 -7.73 13.50
CA GLY A 189 5.40 -7.42 14.88
C GLY A 189 4.83 -6.01 15.05
N ASN A 190 4.68 -5.25 13.96
CA ASN A 190 4.31 -3.85 14.00
C ASN A 190 2.80 -3.67 13.81
N GLN A 191 2.11 -3.24 14.87
CA GLN A 191 0.66 -3.05 14.88
C GLN A 191 0.16 -1.96 13.92
N ASN A 192 1.03 -1.08 13.43
CA ASN A 192 0.66 -0.10 12.41
C ASN A 192 0.15 -0.79 11.12
N PHE A 193 0.61 -1.99 10.80
CA PHE A 193 0.10 -2.72 9.63
C PHE A 193 -1.35 -3.20 9.80
N THR A 194 -1.85 -3.35 11.04
CA THR A 194 -3.29 -3.52 11.27
C THR A 194 -4.06 -2.28 10.86
N LEU A 195 -3.56 -1.08 11.19
CA LEU A 195 -4.17 0.18 10.76
C LEU A 195 -4.10 0.35 9.23
N SER A 196 -3.02 -0.11 8.60
CA SER A 196 -2.89 -0.16 7.14
C SER A 196 -4.00 -0.99 6.51
N ALA A 197 -4.20 -2.23 7.00
CA ALA A 197 -5.25 -3.09 6.50
C ALA A 197 -6.67 -2.51 6.72
N ILE A 198 -6.92 -1.89 7.88
CA ILE A 198 -8.20 -1.20 8.15
C ILE A 198 -8.43 -0.07 7.14
N SER A 199 -7.42 0.77 6.93
CA SER A 199 -7.53 1.94 6.04
C SER A 199 -7.75 1.51 4.59
N SER A 200 -7.06 0.48 4.13
CA SER A 200 -7.24 -0.07 2.78
C SER A 200 -8.61 -0.71 2.58
N LEU A 201 -9.14 -1.43 3.58
CA LEU A 201 -10.51 -1.95 3.52
C LEU A 201 -11.52 -0.80 3.43
N MET A 202 -11.37 0.23 4.27
CA MET A 202 -12.24 1.42 4.23
C MET A 202 -12.20 2.13 2.88
N ASP A 203 -11.01 2.22 2.25
CA ASP A 203 -10.88 2.79 0.91
C ASP A 203 -11.65 2.01 -0.14
N VAL A 204 -11.53 0.68 -0.16
CA VAL A 204 -12.27 -0.12 -1.13
C VAL A 204 -13.77 -0.01 -0.91
N LEU A 205 -14.24 0.01 0.34
CA LEU A 205 -15.67 0.23 0.61
C LEU A 205 -16.15 1.62 0.16
N LYS A 206 -15.31 2.65 0.29
CA LYS A 206 -15.62 4.03 -0.15
C LYS A 206 -15.57 4.17 -1.68
N LEU A 207 -14.54 3.62 -2.32
CA LEU A 207 -14.27 3.74 -3.75
C LEU A 207 -15.13 2.78 -4.59
N HIS A 208 -15.45 1.62 -4.05
CA HIS A 208 -16.25 0.58 -4.69
C HIS A 208 -17.36 0.08 -3.76
N PRO A 209 -18.46 0.83 -3.60
CA PRO A 209 -19.57 0.43 -2.72
C PRO A 209 -20.19 -0.93 -3.06
N SER A 210 -20.05 -1.39 -4.31
CA SER A 210 -20.49 -2.73 -4.73
C SER A 210 -19.62 -3.86 -4.18
N ALA A 211 -18.38 -3.58 -3.77
CA ALA A 211 -17.48 -4.55 -3.12
C ALA A 211 -17.84 -4.81 -1.65
N ALA A 212 -18.79 -4.04 -1.08
CA ALA A 212 -19.31 -4.23 0.27
C ALA A 212 -20.43 -5.28 0.36
N ARG A 213 -20.75 -5.98 -0.74
CA ARG A 213 -21.86 -6.93 -0.85
C ARG A 213 -21.40 -8.37 -0.86
#